data_AF-A0A0C3F3P3-F1
#
_entry.id   AF-A0A0C3F3P3-F1
#
_cell.length_a   1.000
_cell.length_b   1.000
_cell.length_c   1.000
_cell.angle_alpha   90.00
_cell.angle_beta   90.00
_cell.angle_gamma   90.00
#
_symmetry.space_group_name_H-M   'P 1'
#
loop_
_entity.id
_entity.type
_entity.pdbx_description
1 polymer ?
#
loop_
_entity_poly.entity_id
_entity_poly.type
_entity_poly.pdbx_seq_one_letter_code
_entity_poly.pdbx_strand_id
1 'polypeptide(L)'
;MDTFYDFEGAKNSLHAYIQNRYENDTYQLSNFKDINTLKPVLSEKPTYWRLTIPAADKTETEELVLSMQGVIVNKDLPPILKTPNGQCQPVLRQTVELSGLDCDKFKTCVDTLRDLHQIFVRLVPEGDMEPLAFSQFHGLDTVEFSTRYFTSRHDDPNGTAIPFN
;
A
#
# COMPACT_ATOMS: atom_id res chain seq x y z
N MET A 1 21.84 -12.98 10.33
CA MET A 1 20.70 -12.92 11.25
C MET A 1 19.66 -14.03 10.99
N ASP A 2 19.75 -14.76 9.87
CA ASP A 2 18.64 -15.63 9.40
C ASP A 2 18.72 -17.12 9.78
N THR A 3 19.79 -17.60 10.41
CA THR A 3 19.99 -19.04 10.70
C THR A 3 19.01 -19.63 11.72
N PHE A 4 18.28 -18.79 12.47
CA PHE A 4 17.30 -19.22 13.48
C PHE A 4 15.87 -18.83 13.12
N TYR A 5 15.63 -18.22 11.96
CA TYR A 5 14.28 -17.87 11.54
C TYR A 5 13.58 -19.10 10.98
N ASP A 6 12.46 -19.47 11.60
CA ASP A 6 11.62 -20.57 11.13
C ASP A 6 10.78 -20.13 9.92
N PHE A 7 11.40 -20.18 8.74
CA PHE A 7 10.77 -19.80 7.48
C PHE A 7 9.54 -20.65 7.16
N GLU A 8 9.59 -21.96 7.42
CA GLU A 8 8.47 -22.86 7.15
C GLU A 8 7.29 -22.59 8.10
N GLY A 9 7.57 -22.41 9.40
CA GLY A 9 6.57 -22.01 10.38
C GLY A 9 5.91 -20.67 10.04
N ALA A 10 6.71 -19.67 9.62
CA ALA A 10 6.22 -18.37 9.18
C ALA A 10 5.35 -18.49 7.91
N LYS A 11 5.78 -19.27 6.91
CA LYS A 11 5.02 -19.52 5.68
C LYS A 11 3.67 -20.17 5.97
N ASN A 12 3.64 -21.20 6.81
CA ASN A 12 2.41 -21.91 7.18
C ASN A 12 1.44 -21.00 7.95
N SER A 13 1.97 -20.21 8.89
CA SER A 13 1.17 -19.25 9.67
C SER A 13 0.60 -18.15 8.77
N LEU A 14 1.41 -17.61 7.87
CA LEU A 14 0.99 -16.61 6.89
C LEU A 14 -0.11 -17.19 5.99
N HIS A 15 0.08 -18.39 5.46
CA HIS A 15 -0.90 -19.00 4.56
C HIS A 15 -2.27 -19.19 5.25
N ALA A 16 -2.28 -19.66 6.50
CA ALA A 16 -3.51 -19.77 7.28
C ALA A 16 -4.18 -18.40 7.51
N TYR A 17 -3.37 -17.36 7.79
CA TYR A 17 -3.88 -16.00 7.98
C TYR A 17 -4.47 -15.40 6.70
N ILE A 18 -3.76 -15.52 5.57
CA ILE A 18 -4.24 -15.05 4.27
C ILE A 18 -5.51 -15.80 3.87
N GLN A 19 -5.56 -17.13 4.04
CA GLN A 19 -6.75 -17.92 3.73
C GLN A 19 -7.96 -17.46 4.56
N ASN A 20 -7.78 -17.25 5.86
CA ASN A 20 -8.84 -16.76 6.72
C ASN A 20 -9.35 -15.38 6.27
N ARG A 21 -8.44 -14.45 5.94
CA ARG A 21 -8.82 -13.13 5.43
C ARG A 21 -9.54 -13.21 4.09
N TYR A 22 -9.02 -14.02 3.17
CA TYR A 22 -9.60 -14.23 1.84
C TYR A 22 -11.07 -14.69 1.89
N GLU A 23 -11.41 -15.53 2.85
CA GLU A 23 -12.76 -16.09 3.00
C GLU A 23 -13.74 -15.16 3.73
N ASN A 24 -13.23 -14.34 4.65
CA ASN A 24 -14.07 -13.57 5.58
C ASN A 24 -14.14 -12.07 5.28
N ASP A 25 -13.30 -11.56 4.38
CA ASP A 25 -13.20 -10.12 4.11
C ASP A 25 -13.38 -9.82 2.61
N THR A 26 -14.31 -8.90 2.33
CA THR A 26 -14.71 -8.51 0.97
C THR A 26 -13.69 -7.58 0.30
N TYR A 27 -12.89 -6.86 1.08
CA TYR A 27 -11.96 -5.86 0.58
C TYR A 27 -10.51 -6.36 0.62
N GLN A 28 -10.31 -7.61 0.24
CA GLN A 28 -9.00 -8.23 0.11
C GLN A 28 -8.52 -8.18 -1.34
N LEU A 29 -7.31 -7.68 -1.54
CA LEU A 29 -6.72 -7.47 -2.85
C LEU A 29 -6.54 -8.80 -3.63
N SER A 30 -6.42 -9.92 -2.91
CA SER A 30 -6.38 -11.28 -3.48
C SER A 30 -7.72 -11.79 -4.03
N ASN A 31 -8.85 -11.21 -3.65
CA ASN A 31 -10.20 -11.66 -4.04
C ASN A 31 -11.08 -10.51 -4.56
N PHE A 32 -10.51 -9.31 -4.72
CA PHE A 32 -11.29 -8.16 -5.13
C PHE A 32 -11.69 -8.32 -6.60
N LYS A 33 -12.99 -8.48 -6.81
CA LYS A 33 -13.57 -8.60 -8.15
C LYS A 33 -13.81 -7.19 -8.71
N ASP A 34 -13.89 -7.09 -10.02
CA ASP A 34 -14.29 -5.85 -10.71
C ASP A 34 -13.27 -4.69 -10.67
N ILE A 35 -11.97 -5.00 -10.49
CA ILE A 35 -10.86 -4.02 -10.58
C ILE A 35 -10.97 -3.15 -11.84
N ASN A 36 -11.27 -3.76 -12.98
CA ASN A 36 -11.39 -3.07 -14.28
C ASN A 36 -12.59 -2.11 -14.38
N THR A 37 -13.53 -2.17 -13.44
CA THR A 37 -14.69 -1.26 -13.38
C THR A 37 -14.43 -0.04 -12.51
N LEU A 38 -13.35 -0.06 -11.72
CA LEU A 38 -12.99 1.03 -10.84
C LEU A 38 -12.66 2.28 -11.66
N LYS A 39 -13.11 3.43 -11.13
CA LYS A 39 -12.81 4.74 -11.69
C LYS A 39 -12.08 5.55 -10.64
N PRO A 40 -10.74 5.60 -10.69
CA PRO A 40 -9.98 6.48 -9.83
C PRO A 40 -10.44 7.94 -10.00
N VAL A 41 -10.52 8.66 -8.88
CA VAL A 41 -10.90 10.07 -8.84
C VAL A 41 -9.73 10.87 -8.28
N LEU A 42 -9.44 12.02 -8.90
CA LEU A 42 -8.48 12.98 -8.38
C LEU A 42 -9.12 13.78 -7.25
N SER A 43 -8.55 13.70 -6.05
CA SER A 43 -8.77 14.66 -4.97
C SER A 43 -7.86 15.86 -5.20
N GLU A 44 -8.35 17.08 -4.99
CA GLU A 44 -7.56 18.31 -5.19
C GLU A 44 -6.77 18.72 -3.95
N LYS A 45 -7.31 18.50 -2.74
CA LYS A 45 -6.73 19.00 -1.48
C LYS A 45 -6.85 17.97 -0.33
N PRO A 46 -5.77 17.24 0.01
CA PRO A 46 -4.50 17.16 -0.73
C PRO A 46 -4.69 16.59 -2.13
N THR A 47 -3.74 16.88 -3.03
CA THR A 47 -3.76 16.35 -4.39
C THR A 47 -3.31 14.89 -4.40
N TYR A 48 -4.25 13.96 -4.57
CA TYR A 48 -3.95 12.54 -4.71
C TYR A 48 -5.06 11.81 -5.46
N TRP A 49 -4.71 10.70 -6.11
CA TRP A 49 -5.68 9.83 -6.74
C TRP A 49 -6.18 8.78 -5.75
N ARG A 50 -7.49 8.54 -5.72
CA ARG A 50 -8.11 7.52 -4.87
C ARG A 50 -9.09 6.65 -5.62
N LEU A 51 -9.21 5.40 -5.18
CA LEU A 51 -10.26 4.50 -5.65
C LEU A 51 -11.55 4.80 -4.90
N THR A 52 -12.67 4.74 -5.60
CA THR A 52 -13.99 4.99 -5.00
C THR A 52 -14.99 3.92 -5.39
N ILE A 53 -15.89 3.59 -4.47
CA ILE A 53 -17.05 2.73 -4.70
C ILE A 53 -18.34 3.48 -4.34
N PRO A 54 -19.50 3.10 -4.91
CA PRO A 54 -20.78 3.65 -4.47
C PRO A 54 -21.02 3.33 -2.99
N ALA A 55 -21.38 4.33 -2.20
CA ALA A 55 -21.78 4.14 -0.82
C ALA A 55 -23.08 3.31 -0.74
N ALA A 56 -23.38 2.77 0.45
CA ALA A 56 -24.54 1.90 0.66
C ALA A 56 -25.88 2.57 0.30
N ASP A 57 -25.97 3.89 0.44
CA ASP A 57 -27.14 4.71 0.09
C ASP A 57 -27.22 5.06 -1.41
N LYS A 58 -26.17 4.75 -2.19
CA LYS A 58 -25.99 5.02 -3.62
C LYS A 58 -26.09 6.50 -4.01
N THR A 59 -26.11 7.40 -3.04
CA THR A 59 -26.16 8.85 -3.28
C THR A 59 -24.77 9.46 -3.31
N GLU A 60 -23.82 8.84 -2.59
CA GLU A 60 -22.44 9.29 -2.51
C GLU A 60 -21.45 8.20 -2.93
N THR A 61 -20.18 8.57 -3.07
CA THR A 61 -19.07 7.65 -3.31
C THR A 61 -18.13 7.66 -2.12
N GLU A 62 -17.75 6.49 -1.63
CA GLU A 62 -16.78 6.33 -0.55
C GLU A 62 -15.43 5.86 -1.06
N GLU A 63 -14.37 6.10 -0.29
CA GLU A 63 -13.02 5.68 -0.62
C GLU A 63 -12.84 4.16 -0.41
N LEU A 64 -12.38 3.48 -1.46
CA LEU A 64 -12.14 2.04 -1.43
C LEU A 64 -10.76 1.77 -0.83
N VAL A 65 -10.75 1.10 0.33
CA VAL A 65 -9.52 0.65 1.00
C VAL A 65 -9.40 -0.86 0.84
N LEU A 66 -8.36 -1.30 0.12
CA LEU A 66 -8.05 -2.72 -0.07
C LEU A 66 -6.94 -3.16 0.87
N SER A 67 -7.05 -4.40 1.34
CA SER A 67 -6.08 -5.02 2.24
C SER A 67 -5.23 -6.08 1.55
N MET A 68 -3.97 -6.18 1.96
CA MET A 68 -3.02 -7.22 1.57
C MET A 68 -2.30 -7.71 2.82
N GLN A 69 -1.98 -9.00 2.87
CA GLN A 69 -1.25 -9.61 3.98
C GLN A 69 0.07 -10.16 3.47
N GLY A 70 1.11 -10.00 4.29
CA GLY A 70 2.45 -10.49 4.02
C GLY A 70 3.30 -10.41 5.30
N VAL A 71 4.51 -10.95 5.23
CA VAL A 71 5.52 -10.81 6.28
C VAL A 71 6.38 -9.59 5.97
N ILE A 72 6.63 -8.76 6.98
CA ILE A 72 7.54 -7.62 6.87
C ILE A 72 8.97 -8.16 6.78
N VAL A 73 9.63 -7.92 5.65
CA VAL A 73 11.02 -8.33 5.40
C VAL A 73 11.99 -7.16 5.50
N ASN A 74 11.49 -5.94 5.30
CA ASN A 74 12.23 -4.70 5.50
C ASN A 74 11.26 -3.61 5.96
N LYS A 75 11.76 -2.61 6.69
CA LYS A 75 10.96 -1.47 7.14
C LYS A 75 11.81 -0.28 7.53
N ASP A 76 11.25 0.90 7.27
CA ASP A 76 11.67 2.17 7.86
C ASP A 76 10.44 2.80 8.54
N LEU A 77 10.28 2.56 9.84
CA LEU A 77 9.12 2.98 10.63
C LEU A 77 9.55 3.92 11.77
N PRO A 78 8.67 4.84 12.22
CA PRO A 78 8.96 5.69 13.37
C PRO A 78 9.23 4.87 14.65
N PRO A 79 9.94 5.43 15.65
CA PRO A 79 10.30 6.86 15.78
C PRO A 79 11.55 7.27 15.00
N ILE A 80 11.50 8.47 14.42
CA ILE A 80 12.67 9.10 13.79
C ILE A 80 13.57 9.62 14.92
N LEU A 81 14.63 8.89 15.24
CA LEU A 81 15.50 9.20 16.38
C LEU A 81 16.36 10.47 16.19
N LYS A 82 16.39 11.01 14.96
CA LYS A 82 17.13 12.23 14.62
C LYS A 82 16.23 13.16 13.84
N THR A 83 15.99 14.36 14.36
CA THR A 83 15.29 15.41 13.62
C THR A 83 16.05 15.67 12.32
N PRO A 84 15.43 15.45 11.14
CA PRO A 84 16.07 15.77 9.89
C PRO A 84 16.33 17.27 9.88
N ASN A 85 17.53 17.69 9.45
CA ASN A 85 17.81 19.09 9.15
C ASN A 85 16.70 19.60 8.20
N GLY A 86 16.25 20.85 8.38
CA GLY A 86 15.03 21.39 7.74
C GLY A 86 14.93 21.24 6.21
N GLN A 87 16.03 20.91 5.53
CA GLN A 87 16.08 20.62 4.09
C GLN A 87 15.55 19.22 3.71
N CYS A 88 15.59 18.24 4.62
CA CYS A 88 15.18 16.85 4.34
C CYS A 88 13.75 16.50 4.80
N GLN A 89 13.08 17.40 5.51
CA GLN A 89 11.74 17.18 6.04
C GLN A 89 10.70 16.83 4.97
N PRO A 90 10.66 17.46 3.77
CA PRO A 90 9.63 17.16 2.76
C PRO A 90 9.72 15.75 2.14
N VAL A 91 10.87 15.10 2.29
CA VAL A 91 11.18 13.82 1.62
C VAL A 91 11.10 12.64 2.59
N LEU A 92 10.80 12.90 3.86
CA LEU A 92 10.74 11.83 4.85
C LEU A 92 9.53 10.93 4.56
N ARG A 93 9.78 9.63 4.41
CA ARG A 93 8.78 8.60 4.18
C ARG A 93 8.98 7.47 5.18
N GLN A 94 7.88 6.86 5.61
CA GLN A 94 7.91 5.56 6.26
C GLN A 94 7.65 4.49 5.20
N THR A 95 8.37 3.37 5.28
CA THR A 95 8.24 2.27 4.33
C THR A 95 8.11 0.93 5.02
N VAL A 96 7.37 0.03 4.41
CA VAL A 96 7.33 -1.39 4.76
C VAL A 96 7.42 -2.21 3.49
N GLU A 97 8.26 -3.24 3.52
CA GLU A 97 8.40 -4.19 2.44
C GLU A 97 7.81 -5.52 2.87
N LEU A 98 6.86 -6.02 2.08
CA LEU A 98 6.14 -7.26 2.36
C LEU A 98 6.59 -8.37 1.42
N SER A 99 6.78 -9.57 1.96
CA SER A 99 6.90 -10.82 1.20
C SER A 99 5.74 -11.76 1.50
N GLY A 100 5.27 -12.45 0.46
CA GLY A 100 4.28 -13.52 0.58
C GLY A 100 4.85 -14.87 0.99
N LEU A 101 6.17 -14.99 1.14
CA LEU A 101 6.86 -16.27 1.37
C LEU A 101 6.39 -17.39 0.41
N ASP A 102 6.26 -17.04 -0.88
CA ASP A 102 5.78 -17.93 -1.96
C ASP A 102 4.31 -18.39 -1.83
N CYS A 103 3.47 -17.61 -1.13
CA CYS A 103 2.02 -17.85 -1.11
C CYS A 103 1.35 -17.43 -2.42
N ASP A 104 0.56 -18.30 -3.03
CA ASP A 104 -0.12 -18.02 -4.31
C ASP A 104 -1.11 -16.86 -4.22
N LYS A 105 -1.81 -16.71 -3.08
CA LYS A 105 -2.71 -15.56 -2.86
C LYS A 105 -1.96 -14.24 -2.81
N PHE A 106 -0.73 -14.23 -2.30
CA PHE A 106 0.13 -13.06 -2.36
C PHE A 106 0.53 -12.73 -3.79
N LYS A 107 0.84 -13.74 -4.62
CA LYS A 107 1.09 -13.55 -6.06
C LYS A 107 -0.14 -12.93 -6.74
N THR A 108 -1.34 -13.41 -6.43
CA THR A 108 -2.59 -12.80 -6.91
C THR A 108 -2.69 -11.33 -6.49
N CYS A 109 -2.31 -10.98 -5.26
CA CYS A 109 -2.27 -9.59 -4.85
C CYS A 109 -1.30 -8.76 -5.70
N VAL A 110 -0.11 -9.27 -5.96
CA VAL A 110 0.89 -8.61 -6.80
C VAL A 110 0.36 -8.38 -8.21
N ASP A 111 -0.32 -9.36 -8.80
CA ASP A 111 -0.95 -9.23 -10.12
C ASP A 111 -2.07 -8.19 -10.13
N THR A 112 -2.95 -8.20 -9.12
CA THR A 112 -3.98 -7.17 -8.95
C THR A 112 -3.38 -5.76 -8.81
N LEU A 113 -2.24 -5.61 -8.12
CA LEU A 113 -1.53 -4.33 -8.03
C LEU A 113 -1.01 -3.85 -9.39
N ARG A 114 -0.54 -4.77 -10.25
CA ARG A 114 -0.14 -4.44 -11.63
C ARG A 114 -1.34 -3.95 -12.44
N ASP A 115 -2.48 -4.62 -12.31
CA ASP A 115 -3.72 -4.21 -13.01
C ASP A 115 -4.19 -2.83 -12.54
N LEU A 116 -4.17 -2.58 -11.22
CA LEU A 116 -4.48 -1.27 -10.66
C LEU A 116 -3.53 -0.20 -11.20
N HIS A 117 -2.22 -0.46 -11.21
CA HIS A 117 -1.23 0.48 -11.75
C HIS A 117 -1.54 0.84 -13.20
N GLN A 118 -1.89 -0.13 -14.05
CA GLN A 118 -2.29 0.13 -15.43
C GLN A 118 -3.53 1.02 -15.55
N ILE A 119 -4.49 0.91 -14.64
CA ILE A 119 -5.67 1.79 -14.59
C ILE A 119 -5.24 3.22 -14.29
N PHE A 120 -4.36 3.42 -13.29
CA PHE A 120 -3.87 4.75 -12.93
C PHE A 120 -2.99 5.38 -14.03
N VAL A 121 -2.09 4.62 -14.67
CA VAL A 121 -1.22 5.14 -15.75
C VAL A 121 -2.02 5.77 -16.89
N ARG A 122 -3.24 5.31 -17.15
CA ARG A 122 -4.12 5.87 -18.20
C ARG A 122 -4.75 7.21 -17.83
N LEU A 123 -4.74 7.56 -16.54
CA LEU A 123 -5.41 8.75 -15.98
C LEU A 123 -4.41 9.81 -15.53
N VAL A 124 -3.25 9.37 -15.04
CA VAL A 124 -2.17 10.27 -14.59
C VAL A 124 -1.41 10.77 -15.82
N PRO A 125 -1.08 12.08 -15.90
CA PRO A 125 -0.24 12.61 -16.97
C PRO A 125 1.09 11.86 -17.12
N GLU A 126 1.59 11.78 -18.34
CA GLU A 126 2.84 11.08 -18.64
C GLU A 126 4.01 11.70 -17.84
N GLY A 127 4.73 10.84 -17.11
CA GLY A 127 5.87 11.24 -16.28
C GLY A 127 5.54 11.56 -14.81
N ASP A 128 4.26 11.71 -14.46
CA ASP A 128 3.84 12.08 -13.10
C ASP A 128 3.58 10.85 -12.19
N MET A 129 3.53 9.64 -12.76
CA MET A 129 3.33 8.41 -12.01
C MET A 129 4.66 7.68 -11.75
N GLU A 130 4.97 7.41 -10.48
CA GLU A 130 6.11 6.55 -10.13
C GLU A 130 5.90 5.13 -10.74
N PRO A 131 6.96 4.51 -11.31
CA PRO A 131 6.86 3.17 -11.86
C PRO A 131 6.60 2.15 -10.74
N LEU A 132 5.75 1.17 -11.00
CA LEU A 132 5.57 0.05 -10.08
C LEU A 132 6.80 -0.86 -10.14
N ALA A 133 7.59 -0.85 -9.07
CA ALA A 133 8.74 -1.71 -8.90
C ALA A 133 8.46 -2.80 -7.86
N PHE A 134 8.96 -4.00 -8.13
CA PHE A 134 8.97 -5.11 -7.19
C PHE A 134 10.42 -5.44 -6.85
N SER A 135 10.67 -5.64 -5.57
CA SER A 135 11.99 -6.04 -5.06
C SER A 135 11.99 -7.55 -4.84
N GLN A 136 13.14 -8.09 -4.41
CA GLN A 136 13.27 -9.49 -4.07
C GLN A 136 13.92 -9.68 -2.71
N PHE A 137 13.37 -10.60 -1.93
CA PHE A 137 13.91 -11.07 -0.66
C PHE A 137 14.09 -12.59 -0.73
N HIS A 138 15.33 -13.08 -0.61
CA HIS A 138 15.68 -14.50 -0.80
C HIS A 138 15.14 -15.09 -2.14
N GLY A 139 15.13 -14.27 -3.20
CA GLY A 139 14.60 -14.68 -4.52
C GLY A 139 13.07 -14.72 -4.64
N LEU A 140 12.35 -14.29 -3.60
CA LEU A 140 10.90 -14.16 -3.61
C LEU A 140 10.50 -12.71 -3.84
N ASP A 141 9.49 -12.49 -4.67
CA ASP A 141 8.96 -11.14 -4.96
C ASP A 141 8.43 -10.46 -3.69
N THR A 142 8.70 -9.16 -3.58
CA THR A 142 8.25 -8.30 -2.50
C THR A 142 7.56 -7.04 -3.03
N VAL A 143 6.72 -6.45 -2.18
CA VAL A 143 6.03 -5.19 -2.46
C VAL A 143 6.38 -4.18 -1.38
N GLU A 144 6.88 -3.02 -1.78
CA GLU A 144 7.11 -1.90 -0.87
C GLU A 144 5.89 -0.98 -0.83
N PHE A 145 5.45 -0.65 0.37
CA PHE A 145 4.45 0.39 0.63
C PHE A 145 5.12 1.54 1.34
N SER A 146 4.87 2.76 0.88
CA SER A 146 5.43 3.97 1.49
C SER A 146 4.36 5.03 1.75
N THR A 147 4.60 5.85 2.77
CA THR A 147 3.78 7.02 3.08
C THR A 147 4.67 8.17 3.52
N ARG A 148 4.32 9.39 3.12
CA ARG A 148 5.05 10.59 3.57
C ARG A 148 4.72 10.89 5.02
N TYR A 149 5.71 11.34 5.79
CA TYR A 149 5.47 11.82 7.15
C TYR A 149 4.72 13.16 7.17
N PHE A 150 4.93 13.99 6.15
CA PHE A 150 4.39 15.33 6.09
C PHE A 150 3.70 15.60 4.76
N THR A 151 2.60 16.33 4.84
CA THR A 151 1.94 16.96 3.70
C THR A 151 2.11 18.46 3.84
N SER A 152 2.45 19.15 2.74
CA SER A 152 2.60 20.61 2.75
C SER A 152 1.28 21.27 3.16
N ARG A 153 1.34 22.36 3.93
CA ARG A 153 0.16 23.20 4.23
C ARG A 153 -0.45 23.86 3.00
N HIS A 154 0.33 23.98 1.93
CA HIS A 154 -0.20 24.41 0.65
C HIS A 154 -1.16 23.37 0.06
N ASP A 155 -0.79 22.08 0.16
CA ASP A 155 -1.55 20.97 -0.42
C ASP A 155 -2.72 20.56 0.47
N ASP A 156 -2.52 20.59 1.79
CA ASP A 156 -3.57 20.36 2.79
C ASP A 156 -3.70 21.54 3.78
N PRO A 157 -4.39 22.63 3.36
CA PRO A 157 -4.58 23.83 4.19
C PRO A 157 -5.42 23.59 5.45
N ASN A 158 -6.33 22.61 5.38
CA ASN A 158 -7.29 22.32 6.45
C ASN A 158 -6.88 21.12 7.32
N GLY A 159 -5.78 20.44 6.99
CA GLY A 159 -5.31 19.28 7.73
C GLY A 159 -5.01 19.60 9.19
N THR A 160 -5.35 18.69 10.09
CA THR A 160 -5.04 18.84 11.51
C THR A 160 -3.53 18.87 11.74
N ALA A 161 -3.01 19.88 12.45
CA ALA A 161 -1.62 19.90 12.88
C ALA A 161 -1.38 18.83 13.95
N ILE A 162 -0.50 17.88 13.67
CA ILE A 162 -0.11 16.86 14.64
C ILE A 162 1.24 17.29 15.25
N PRO A 163 1.33 17.52 16.57
CA PRO A 163 2.59 17.86 17.23
C PRO A 163 3.54 16.66 17.26
N PHE A 164 4.84 16.92 17.19
CA PHE A 164 5.86 15.92 17.52
C PHE A 164 5.89 15.75 19.05
N ASN A 165 5.52 14.58 19.53
CA ASN A 165 5.60 14.19 20.93
C ASN A 165 6.86 13.37 21.23
#